data_AF-A0A9X0WLZ0-F1
#
_entry.id   AF-A0A9X0WLZ0-F1
#
_cell.length_a   1.000
_cell.length_b   1.000
_cell.length_c   1.000
_cell.angle_alpha   90.00
_cell.angle_beta   90.00
_cell.angle_gamma   90.00
#
_symmetry.space_group_name_H-M   'P 1'
#
loop_
_entity.id
_entity.type
_entity.pdbx_description
1 polymer ?
#
loop_
_entity_poly.entity_id
_entity_poly.type
_entity_poly.pdbx_seq_one_letter_code
_entity_poly.pdbx_strand_id
1 'polypeptide(L)'
;MGTLLDGRYRIGRVLGHGGFGITYLARDESLQLRLAIKEYLPRDCATRAPDGVSLAVYSGQAGEQFAYGLDRFLEEARTLARFDQHPGIVTVKSFFRAHGTGYCVMDSVEGLTLKHRALA
;
A
#
# COMPACT_ATOMS: atom_id res chain seq x y z
N MET A 1 -17.05 9.34 -3.97
CA MET A 1 -15.78 9.25 -4.73
C MET A 1 -14.67 8.87 -3.77
N GLY A 2 -13.72 8.03 -4.18
CA GLY A 2 -12.62 7.60 -3.30
C GLY A 2 -11.57 8.69 -3.06
N THR A 3 -10.75 8.49 -2.04
CA THR A 3 -9.69 9.41 -1.60
C THR A 3 -8.63 9.63 -2.68
N LEU A 4 -8.19 10.88 -2.86
CA LEU A 4 -7.07 11.24 -3.74
C LEU A 4 -5.78 11.26 -2.91
N LEU A 5 -4.81 10.42 -3.26
CA LEU A 5 -3.50 10.38 -2.63
C LEU A 5 -2.48 11.10 -3.53
N ASP A 6 -1.57 11.85 -2.89
CA ASP A 6 -0.45 12.52 -3.56
C ASP A 6 -0.87 13.40 -4.75
N GLY A 7 -2.11 13.94 -4.70
CA GLY A 7 -2.70 14.74 -5.78
C GLY A 7 -2.89 14.01 -7.11
N ARG A 8 -2.63 12.69 -7.19
CA ARG A 8 -2.54 11.95 -8.45
C ARG A 8 -3.26 10.61 -8.45
N TYR A 9 -3.29 9.91 -7.33
CA TYR A 9 -3.78 8.54 -7.28
C TYR A 9 -5.14 8.46 -6.60
N ARG A 10 -6.19 8.17 -7.37
CA ARG A 10 -7.52 8.00 -6.80
C ARG A 10 -7.74 6.56 -6.36
N ILE A 11 -7.98 6.37 -5.06
CA ILE A 11 -8.24 5.06 -4.46
C ILE A 11 -9.64 4.58 -4.82
N GLY A 12 -9.72 3.29 -5.19
CA GLY A 12 -10.94 2.55 -5.44
C GLY A 12 -11.19 1.49 -4.37
N ARG A 13 -11.65 0.31 -4.80
CA ARG A 13 -11.97 -0.80 -3.89
C ARG A 13 -10.72 -1.44 -3.28
N VAL A 14 -10.89 -2.09 -2.13
CA VAL A 14 -9.87 -2.97 -1.53
C VAL A 14 -9.70 -4.23 -2.39
N LEU A 15 -8.45 -4.58 -2.69
CA LEU A 15 -8.05 -5.82 -3.36
C LEU A 15 -7.62 -6.90 -2.36
N GLY A 16 -7.11 -6.50 -1.20
CA GLY A 16 -6.74 -7.42 -0.14
C GLY A 16 -6.38 -6.71 1.15
N HIS A 17 -6.54 -7.42 2.27
CA HIS A 17 -6.04 -7.01 3.57
C HIS A 17 -5.09 -8.09 4.10
N GLY A 18 -4.00 -7.67 4.73
CA GLY A 18 -3.08 -8.55 5.45
C GLY A 18 -2.73 -7.95 6.80
N GLY A 19 -1.88 -8.63 7.58
CA GLY A 19 -1.40 -8.13 8.86
C GLY A 19 -0.58 -6.84 8.76
N PHE A 20 0.03 -6.59 7.60
CA PHE A 20 0.98 -5.49 7.39
C PHE A 20 0.39 -4.31 6.60
N GLY A 21 -0.85 -4.40 6.13
CA GLY A 21 -1.43 -3.34 5.31
C GLY A 21 -2.65 -3.71 4.49
N ILE A 22 -3.07 -2.74 3.68
CA ILE A 22 -4.22 -2.85 2.79
C ILE A 22 -3.74 -2.58 1.36
N THR A 23 -4.15 -3.42 0.42
CA THR A 23 -3.92 -3.19 -1.02
C THR A 23 -5.21 -2.73 -1.66
N TYR A 24 -5.15 -1.64 -2.41
CA TYR A 24 -6.25 -1.00 -3.10
C TYR A 24 -6.07 -1.10 -4.61
N LEU A 25 -7.19 -1.19 -5.34
CA LEU A 25 -7.22 -0.78 -6.74
C LEU A 25 -7.20 0.74 -6.78
N ALA A 26 -6.40 1.32 -7.64
CA ALA A 26 -6.30 2.76 -7.81
C ALA A 26 -6.29 3.15 -9.30
N ARG A 27 -6.52 4.43 -9.56
CA ARG A 27 -6.33 5.05 -10.87
C ARG A 27 -5.31 6.18 -10.75
N ASP A 28 -4.30 6.16 -11.60
CA ASP A 28 -3.46 7.32 -11.86
C ASP A 28 -4.25 8.31 -12.70
N GLU A 29 -4.53 9.50 -12.18
CA GLU A 29 -5.33 10.50 -12.89
C GLU A 29 -4.55 11.24 -13.97
N SER A 30 -3.22 11.27 -13.89
CA SER A 30 -2.40 11.89 -14.92
C SER A 30 -2.29 10.97 -16.14
N LEU A 31 -2.02 9.68 -15.90
CA LEU A 31 -1.82 8.70 -16.98
C LEU A 31 -3.09 7.92 -17.35
N GLN A 32 -4.16 8.07 -16.56
CA GLN A 32 -5.42 7.34 -16.73
C GLN A 32 -5.26 5.81 -16.64
N LEU A 33 -4.21 5.33 -15.95
CA LEU A 33 -3.89 3.91 -15.82
C LEU A 33 -4.45 3.31 -14.52
N ARG A 34 -4.83 2.03 -14.58
CA ARG A 34 -5.17 1.22 -13.40
C ARG A 34 -3.89 0.73 -12.72
N LEU A 35 -3.86 0.86 -11.40
CA LEU A 35 -2.71 0.51 -10.56
C LEU A 35 -3.18 -0.20 -9.30
N ALA A 36 -2.26 -0.85 -8.59
CA ALA A 36 -2.48 -1.25 -7.21
C ALA A 36 -1.66 -0.36 -6.27
N ILE A 37 -2.24 0.01 -5.13
CA ILE A 37 -1.55 0.77 -4.09
C ILE A 37 -1.62 -0.01 -2.79
N LYS A 38 -0.47 -0.35 -2.22
CA LYS A 38 -0.37 -0.96 -0.90
C LYS A 38 -0.09 0.13 0.12
N GLU A 39 -0.97 0.27 1.10
CA GLU A 39 -0.79 1.12 2.28
C GLU A 39 -0.21 0.28 3.42
N TYR A 40 0.79 0.82 4.10
CA TYR A 40 1.29 0.25 5.35
C TYR A 40 0.29 0.53 6.49
N LEU A 41 -0.26 -0.52 7.07
CA LEU A 41 -1.21 -0.42 8.19
C LEU A 41 -1.08 -1.67 9.08
N PRO A 42 -0.05 -1.73 9.93
CA PRO A 42 0.08 -2.78 10.94
C PRO A 42 -0.97 -2.55 12.04
N ARG A 43 -1.94 -3.46 12.15
CA ARG A 43 -3.09 -3.30 13.07
C ARG A 43 -2.71 -3.31 14.55
N ASP A 44 -1.57 -3.92 14.86
CA ASP A 44 -1.04 -4.00 16.22
C ASP A 44 -0.37 -2.70 16.68
N CYS A 45 -0.07 -1.78 15.73
CA CYS A 45 0.66 -0.55 16.01
C CYS A 45 -0.11 0.72 15.66
N ALA A 46 -1.11 0.65 14.78
CA ALA A 46 -1.88 1.81 14.34
C ALA A 46 -3.33 1.46 13.99
N THR A 47 -4.19 2.47 14.09
CA THR A 47 -5.59 2.42 13.65
C THR A 47 -5.92 3.60 12.73
N ARG A 48 -7.09 3.59 12.10
CA ARG A 48 -7.57 4.74 11.33
C ARG A 48 -8.01 5.85 12.29
N ALA A 49 -7.54 7.07 12.04
CA ALA A 49 -7.94 8.26 12.77
C ALA A 49 -9.40 8.66 12.45
N PRO A 50 -10.02 9.54 13.27
CA PRO A 50 -11.42 9.94 13.08
C PRO A 50 -11.72 10.62 11.73
N ASP A 51 -10.71 11.18 11.07
CA ASP A 51 -10.85 11.76 9.72
C ASP A 51 -11.11 10.69 8.63
N GLY A 52 -10.99 9.41 8.98
CA GLY A 52 -11.20 8.28 8.08
C GLY A 52 -10.07 8.05 7.06
N VAL A 53 -9.00 8.85 7.09
CA VAL A 53 -7.91 8.81 6.11
C VAL A 53 -6.55 8.66 6.78
N SER A 54 -6.26 9.43 7.83
CA SER A 54 -4.97 9.40 8.53
C SER A 54 -4.85 8.22 9.48
N LEU A 55 -3.62 7.81 9.79
CA LEU A 55 -3.36 6.83 10.85
C LEU A 55 -3.13 7.49 12.20
N ALA A 56 -3.73 6.91 13.23
CA ALA A 56 -3.39 7.14 14.62
C ALA A 56 -2.48 6.01 15.09
N VAL A 57 -1.22 6.33 15.36
CA VAL A 57 -0.21 5.37 15.85
C VAL A 57 -0.31 5.28 17.37
N TYR A 58 -0.27 4.05 17.91
CA TYR A 58 -0.30 3.84 19.35
C TYR A 58 1.01 4.32 20.01
N SER A 59 0.90 4.82 21.24
CA SER A 59 2.03 5.36 21.99
C SER A 59 2.98 4.28 22.51
N GLY A 60 4.20 4.69 22.88
CA GLY A 60 5.19 3.81 23.48
C GLY A 60 5.82 2.86 22.46
N GLN A 61 6.06 1.60 22.87
CA GLN A 61 6.76 0.60 22.05
C GLN A 61 6.10 0.36 20.69
N ALA A 62 4.77 0.43 20.61
CA ALA A 62 4.04 0.28 19.35
C ALA A 62 4.40 1.38 18.32
N GLY A 63 4.66 2.61 18.79
CA GLY A 63 5.06 3.71 17.92
C GLY A 63 6.46 3.52 17.33
N GLU A 64 7.40 3.02 18.14
CA GLU A 64 8.75 2.67 17.68
C GLU A 64 8.71 1.53 16.66
N GLN A 65 7.91 0.49 16.93
CA GLN A 65 7.69 -0.63 16.01
C GLN A 65 7.07 -0.17 14.69
N PHE A 66 6.08 0.73 14.76
CA PHE A 66 5.46 1.32 13.58
C PHE A 66 6.48 2.08 12.74
N ALA A 67 7.29 2.95 13.36
CA ALA A 67 8.29 3.75 12.66
C ALA A 67 9.31 2.86 11.97
N TYR A 68 9.85 1.86 12.68
CA TYR A 68 10.79 0.89 12.13
C TYR A 68 10.19 0.11 10.96
N GLY A 69 8.96 -0.40 11.12
CA GLY A 69 8.30 -1.17 10.08
C GLY A 69 7.92 -0.33 8.86
N LEU A 70 7.56 0.95 9.04
CA LEU A 70 7.34 1.90 7.96
C LEU A 70 8.63 2.15 7.15
N ASP A 71 9.77 2.31 7.82
CA ASP A 71 11.06 2.45 7.14
C ASP A 71 11.40 1.19 6.33
N ARG A 72 11.23 0.00 6.92
CA ARG A 72 11.42 -1.28 6.21
C ARG A 72 10.51 -1.42 5.00
N PHE A 73 9.23 -1.06 5.13
CA PHE A 73 8.25 -1.12 4.04
C PHE A 73 8.68 -0.27 2.84
N LEU A 74 9.19 0.95 3.08
CA LEU A 74 9.65 1.85 2.02
C LEU A 74 10.99 1.39 1.41
N GLU A 75 11.87 0.79 2.21
CA GLU A 75 13.10 0.17 1.70
C GLU A 75 12.83 -1.05 0.81
N GLU A 76 11.84 -1.87 1.17
CA GLU A 76 11.39 -2.98 0.33
C GLU A 76 10.83 -2.45 -0.99
N ALA A 77 9.98 -1.43 -0.97
CA ALA A 77 9.46 -0.79 -2.18
C ALA A 77 10.60 -0.26 -3.07
N ARG A 78 11.62 0.39 -2.49
CA ARG A 78 12.81 0.86 -3.19
C ARG A 78 13.64 -0.28 -3.78
N THR A 79 13.72 -1.41 -3.09
CA THR A 79 14.44 -2.60 -3.56
C THR A 79 13.70 -3.23 -4.74
N LEU A 80 12.39 -3.40 -4.64
CA LEU A 80 11.53 -3.94 -5.69
C LEU A 80 11.51 -3.04 -6.94
N ALA A 81 11.61 -1.72 -6.78
CA ALA A 81 11.71 -0.78 -7.89
C ALA A 81 12.95 -1.00 -8.79
N ARG A 82 13.95 -1.75 -8.34
CA ARG A 82 15.13 -2.12 -9.15
C ARG A 82 14.84 -3.25 -10.14
N PHE A 83 13.79 -4.03 -9.91
CA PHE A 83 13.37 -5.14 -10.75
C PHE A 83 12.32 -4.66 -11.74
N ASP A 84 12.75 -3.85 -12.71
CA ASP A 84 11.86 -3.42 -13.78
C ASP A 84 11.56 -4.59 -14.72
N GLN A 85 10.27 -4.76 -15.06
CA GLN A 85 9.79 -5.71 -16.08
C GLN A 85 10.13 -7.20 -15.86
N HIS A 86 10.48 -7.64 -14.64
CA HIS A 86 10.73 -9.06 -14.40
C HIS A 86 9.41 -9.85 -14.30
N PRO A 87 9.20 -10.93 -15.10
CA PRO A 87 7.89 -11.58 -15.25
C PRO A 87 7.30 -12.18 -13.96
N GLY A 88 8.13 -12.47 -12.96
CA GLY A 88 7.70 -12.98 -11.65
C GLY A 88 7.61 -11.95 -10.52
N ILE A 89 7.94 -10.68 -10.77
CA ILE A 89 8.01 -9.63 -9.75
C ILE A 89 7.12 -8.46 -10.18
N VAL A 90 6.26 -8.00 -9.28
CA VAL A 90 5.42 -6.83 -9.58
C VAL A 90 6.28 -5.57 -9.68
N THR A 91 6.10 -4.80 -10.75
CA THR A 91 6.82 -3.53 -10.94
C THR A 91 6.33 -2.49 -9.95
N VAL A 92 7.23 -1.96 -9.13
CA VAL A 92 6.97 -0.79 -8.29
C VAL A 92 7.23 0.47 -9.12
N LYS A 93 6.22 1.33 -9.26
CA LYS A 93 6.30 2.59 -10.03
C LYS A 93 6.72 3.78 -9.17
N SER A 94 6.28 3.80 -7.91
CA SER A 94 6.53 4.89 -6.98
C SER A 94 6.25 4.44 -5.55
N PHE A 95 6.74 5.19 -4.58
CA PHE A 95 6.33 5.09 -3.18
C PHE A 95 6.39 6.48 -2.54
N PHE A 96 5.53 6.73 -1.57
CA PHE A 96 5.47 8.03 -0.88
C PHE A 96 4.93 7.89 0.54
N ARG A 97 5.12 8.94 1.35
CA ARG A 97 4.52 9.07 2.68
C ARG A 97 3.38 10.08 2.64
N ALA A 98 2.24 9.72 3.22
CA ALA A 98 1.10 10.60 3.42
C ALA A 98 0.22 10.06 4.56
N HIS A 99 -0.67 10.87 5.13
CA HIS A 99 -1.68 10.40 6.08
C HIS A 99 -1.11 9.61 7.28
N GLY A 100 0.12 9.93 7.71
CA GLY A 100 0.81 9.23 8.80
C GLY A 100 1.37 7.85 8.45
N THR A 101 1.41 7.47 7.16
CA THR A 101 1.91 6.16 6.72
C THR A 101 2.63 6.20 5.36
N GLY A 102 2.99 5.03 4.85
CA GLY A 102 3.63 4.81 3.56
C GLY A 102 2.71 4.11 2.56
N TYR A 103 2.87 4.48 1.30
CA TYR A 103 2.16 3.91 0.16
C TYR A 103 3.16 3.42 -0.87
N CYS A 104 2.95 2.22 -1.40
CA CYS A 104 3.70 1.64 -2.51
C CYS A 104 2.77 1.50 -3.72
N VAL A 105 3.13 2.16 -4.82
CA VAL A 105 2.38 2.19 -6.08
C VAL A 105 3.00 1.17 -7.03
N MET A 106 2.20 0.24 -7.52
CA MET A 106 2.66 -0.88 -8.33
C MET A 106 1.71 -1.19 -9.48
N ASP A 107 2.19 -1.94 -10.46
CA ASP A 107 1.35 -2.47 -11.52
C ASP A 107 0.17 -3.27 -10.94
N SER A 108 -1.02 -3.07 -11.52
CA SER A 108 -2.18 -3.90 -11.20
C SER A 108 -2.05 -5.21 -11.98
N VAL A 109 -1.93 -6.33 -11.25
CA VAL A 109 -1.98 -7.67 -11.85
C VAL A 109 -3.43 -8.17 -11.80
N GLU A 110 -4.01 -8.43 -12.97
CA GLU A 110 -5.34 -9.04 -13.07
C GLU A 110 -5.22 -10.55 -12.83
N GLY A 111 -6.00 -11.08 -11.89
CA GLY A 111 -6.00 -12.51 -11.58
C GLY A 111 -6.42 -12.85 -10.15
N LEU A 112 -6.35 -14.13 -9.81
CA LEU A 112 -6.60 -14.65 -8.46
C LEU A 112 -5.28 -14.79 -7.71
N THR A 113 -5.31 -14.51 -6.40
CA THR A 113 -4.18 -14.85 -5.52
C THR A 113 -4.01 -16.38 -5.44
N LEU A 114 -2.79 -16.85 -5.18
CA LEU A 114 -2.54 -18.29 -4.96
C LEU A 114 -3.40 -18.85 -3.83
N LYS A 115 -3.65 -18.07 -2.77
CA LYS A 115 -4.57 -18.44 -1.68
C LYS A 115 -5.97 -18.75 -2.18
N HIS A 116 -6.51 -17.94 -3.10
CA HIS A 116 -7.81 -18.21 -3.71
C HIS A 116 -7.80 -19.47 -4.57
N ARG A 117 -6.68 -19.78 -5.24
CA ARG A 117 -6.54 -20.98 -6.07
C ARG A 117 -6.36 -22.27 -5.26
N ALA A 118 -5.79 -22.20 -4.06
CA ALA A 118 -5.60 -23.36 -3.18
C ALA A 118 -6.88 -23.77 -2.41
N LEU A 119 -7.93 -22.95 -2.47
CA LEU A 119 -9.22 -23.18 -1.80
C LEU A 119 -10.33 -23.59 -2.79
N ALA A 120 -9.98 -23.80 -4.07
CA ALA A 120 -10.87 -24.26 -5.14
C ALA A 120 -10.43 -25.66 -5.60
#